data_AF-A0AAN5BSZ1-F1
#
_entry.id   AF-A0AAN5BSZ1-F1
#
_cell.length_a   1.000
_cell.length_b   1.000
_cell.length_c   1.000
_cell.angle_alpha   90.00
_cell.angle_beta   90.00
_cell.angle_gamma   90.00
#
_symmetry.space_group_name_H-M   'P 1'
#
loop_
_entity.id
_entity.type
_entity.pdbx_description
1 polymer ?
#
loop_
_entity_poly.entity_id
_entity_poly.type
_entity_poly.pdbx_seq_one_letter_code
_entity_poly.pdbx_strand_id
1 'polypeptide(L)'
;MVSASKAARLAKRADGDSKKKLGKGKKSGTESPQVDSDVPADDQPATTTEKMKEVEKLTAQMDKHGLSDRVTTGVLSSMESSRDVKVTSASLVFHGKVLITDSTLELNFGRRYGLLGENGCGKSTLLKAIAHREYPIPEHIDIYLLNEGAPPTELGALEWVVTEAQNQLDRMEKQAEDILEEQGPDSPILEDLYDVSYLFSHR
;
A
#
# COMPACT_ATOMS: atom_id res chain seq x y z
N MET A 1 -55.00 13.23 -12.36
CA MET A 1 -53.92 13.03 -11.35
C MET A 1 -53.55 11.55 -11.43
N VAL A 2 -52.37 11.08 -11.84
CA VAL A 2 -50.99 11.57 -11.73
C VAL A 2 -50.22 11.33 -13.04
N SER A 3 -49.52 12.40 -13.45
CA SER A 3 -48.27 12.55 -14.22
C SER A 3 -47.87 11.58 -15.36
N ALA A 4 -47.91 12.13 -16.57
CA ALA A 4 -47.43 11.61 -17.85
C ALA A 4 -46.00 12.08 -18.18
N SER A 5 -44.98 11.53 -17.49
CA SER A 5 -43.59 11.98 -17.68
C SER A 5 -42.54 10.86 -17.59
N LYS A 6 -42.80 9.67 -18.15
CA LYS A 6 -41.73 8.65 -18.28
C LYS A 6 -41.76 7.72 -19.50
N ALA A 7 -42.68 7.86 -20.45
CA ALA A 7 -42.85 6.90 -21.55
C ALA A 7 -42.57 7.45 -22.98
N ALA A 8 -41.99 8.64 -23.15
CA ALA A 8 -41.81 9.28 -24.48
C ALA A 8 -40.36 9.62 -24.87
N ARG A 9 -39.34 9.10 -24.16
CA ARG A 9 -37.92 9.41 -24.42
C ARG A 9 -37.11 8.31 -25.11
N LEU A 10 -37.73 7.17 -25.42
CA LEU A 10 -37.12 6.11 -26.23
C LEU A 10 -37.94 5.97 -27.51
N ALA A 11 -37.25 6.06 -28.65
CA ALA A 11 -37.77 6.02 -30.03
C ALA A 11 -38.29 7.35 -30.60
N LYS A 12 -37.36 8.17 -31.13
CA LYS A 12 -37.37 8.59 -32.55
C LYS A 12 -36.18 9.50 -32.87
N ARG A 13 -35.33 9.00 -33.79
CA ARG A 13 -34.76 9.71 -34.95
C ARG A 13 -33.62 10.69 -34.62
N ALA A 14 -32.34 10.38 -34.89
CA ALA A 14 -31.74 10.02 -36.18
C ALA A 14 -32.11 11.02 -37.30
N ASP A 15 -31.07 11.65 -37.83
CA ASP A 15 -30.97 12.44 -39.07
C ASP A 15 -31.44 13.91 -39.07
N GLY A 16 -30.53 14.78 -39.54
CA GLY A 16 -30.83 16.15 -40.01
C GLY A 16 -29.94 17.24 -39.38
N ASP A 17 -28.74 17.55 -39.87
CA ASP A 17 -28.42 18.42 -41.02
C ASP A 17 -27.96 19.83 -40.60
N SER A 18 -26.65 20.03 -40.78
CA SER A 18 -25.87 21.20 -41.23
C SER A 18 -26.25 22.67 -40.94
N LYS A 19 -25.17 23.38 -40.58
CA LYS A 19 -24.61 24.61 -41.21
C LYS A 19 -25.12 26.00 -40.78
N LYS A 20 -24.08 26.87 -40.69
CA LYS A 20 -23.97 28.33 -40.88
C LYS A 20 -24.27 29.21 -39.63
N LYS A 21 -23.47 30.24 -39.29
CA LYS A 21 -22.35 30.92 -39.98
C LYS A 21 -21.64 31.93 -39.04
N LEU A 22 -20.30 32.04 -39.20
CA LEU A 22 -19.38 33.22 -39.24
C LEU A 22 -19.54 34.41 -38.25
N GLY A 23 -18.48 35.10 -37.80
CA GLY A 23 -17.07 35.21 -38.23
C GLY A 23 -16.17 35.74 -37.08
N LYS A 24 -14.86 35.49 -36.99
CA LYS A 24 -13.67 35.78 -37.83
C LYS A 24 -12.97 37.12 -37.46
N GLY A 25 -11.87 37.00 -36.71
CA GLY A 25 -10.81 38.01 -36.51
C GLY A 25 -9.45 37.33 -36.25
N LYS A 26 -8.48 37.60 -37.14
CA LYS A 26 -7.07 37.13 -37.32
C LYS A 26 -6.12 37.74 -36.24
N LYS A 27 -4.85 37.36 -35.95
CA LYS A 27 -3.86 36.32 -36.35
C LYS A 27 -2.60 36.44 -35.44
N SER A 28 -1.70 35.44 -35.53
CA SER A 28 -0.25 35.39 -35.18
C SER A 28 0.09 34.87 -33.77
N GLY A 29 0.99 33.90 -33.59
CA GLY A 29 1.79 33.08 -34.49
C GLY A 29 2.50 31.95 -33.72
N THR A 30 2.87 30.88 -34.44
CA THR A 30 4.06 30.00 -34.25
C THR A 30 4.22 29.33 -32.87
N GLU A 31 4.29 28.01 -32.68
CA GLU A 31 4.98 26.95 -33.40
C GLU A 31 4.54 25.61 -32.76
N SER A 32 4.28 24.57 -33.56
CA SER A 32 3.79 23.26 -33.10
C SER A 32 4.94 22.24 -32.99
N PRO A 33 5.12 21.54 -31.86
CA PRO A 33 5.97 20.35 -31.82
C PRO A 33 5.26 19.16 -32.46
N GLN A 34 5.99 18.43 -33.29
CA GLN A 34 5.57 17.16 -33.89
C GLN A 34 5.37 16.11 -32.79
N VAL A 35 4.23 15.42 -32.85
CA VAL A 35 3.88 14.29 -31.99
C VAL A 35 4.27 13.04 -32.75
N ASP A 36 5.38 12.41 -32.37
CA ASP A 36 5.65 11.03 -32.75
C ASP A 36 4.74 10.13 -31.92
N SER A 37 3.84 9.47 -32.65
CA SER A 37 2.87 8.52 -32.13
C SER A 37 3.53 7.16 -31.90
N ASP A 38 3.92 6.88 -30.67
CA ASP A 38 4.09 5.51 -30.18
C ASP A 38 3.21 5.34 -28.94
N VAL A 39 1.95 4.95 -29.19
CA VAL A 39 1.02 4.46 -28.18
C VAL A 39 1.12 2.93 -28.23
N PRO A 40 1.69 2.25 -27.23
CA PRO A 40 1.39 0.84 -27.03
C PRO A 40 0.00 0.79 -26.41
N ALA A 41 -0.98 0.45 -27.24
CA ALA A 41 -2.29 0.03 -26.80
C ALA A 41 -2.16 -1.39 -26.22
N ASP A 42 -2.09 -1.50 -24.90
CA ASP A 42 -2.41 -2.75 -24.21
C ASP A 42 -2.90 -2.45 -22.79
N ASP A 43 -4.13 -1.92 -22.73
CA ASP A 43 -4.92 -1.76 -21.50
C ASP A 43 -5.70 -3.07 -21.25
N GLN A 44 -4.96 -4.18 -21.11
CA GLN A 44 -5.53 -5.47 -20.70
C GLN A 44 -5.46 -5.59 -19.17
N PRO A 45 -6.56 -5.98 -18.48
CA PRO A 45 -6.55 -6.17 -17.04
C PRO A 45 -5.57 -7.27 -16.65
N ALA A 46 -4.71 -6.98 -15.68
CA ALA A 46 -3.67 -7.89 -15.19
C ALA A 46 -4.29 -9.10 -14.49
N THR A 47 -4.48 -10.21 -15.22
CA THR A 47 -4.98 -11.49 -14.69
C THR A 47 -3.92 -12.59 -14.65
N THR A 48 -2.65 -12.25 -14.85
CA THR A 48 -1.54 -13.21 -14.76
C THR A 48 -0.96 -13.23 -13.35
N THR A 49 -1.00 -14.39 -12.69
CA THR A 49 -0.56 -14.64 -11.30
C THR A 49 0.87 -14.18 -11.01
N GLU A 50 1.74 -14.14 -12.02
CA GLU A 50 3.12 -13.64 -11.88
C GLU A 50 3.21 -12.12 -11.78
N LYS A 51 2.38 -11.38 -12.52
CA LYS A 51 2.33 -9.92 -12.46
C LYS A 51 1.73 -9.43 -11.15
N MET A 52 0.83 -10.20 -10.52
CA MET A 52 0.29 -9.88 -9.19
C MET A 52 1.37 -9.96 -8.10
N LYS A 53 2.23 -10.99 -8.12
CA LYS A 53 3.38 -11.09 -7.19
C LYS A 53 4.40 -9.97 -7.40
N GLU A 54 4.57 -9.52 -8.64
CA GLU A 54 5.46 -8.39 -8.93
C GLU A 54 4.87 -7.06 -8.44
N VAL A 55 3.56 -6.86 -8.60
CA VAL A 55 2.83 -5.73 -8.03
C VAL A 55 2.89 -5.74 -6.51
N GLU A 56 2.73 -6.89 -5.85
CA GLU A 56 2.87 -7.04 -4.39
C GLU A 56 4.30 -6.70 -3.90
N LYS A 57 5.34 -7.10 -4.64
CA LYS A 57 6.72 -6.72 -4.31
C LYS A 57 6.96 -5.22 -4.46
N LEU A 58 6.43 -4.62 -5.54
CA LEU A 58 6.50 -3.18 -5.78
C LEU A 58 5.70 -2.40 -4.74
N THR A 59 4.54 -2.87 -4.30
CA THR A 59 3.76 -2.24 -3.23
C THR A 59 4.42 -2.43 -1.87
N ALA A 60 5.04 -3.58 -1.60
CA ALA A 60 5.83 -3.81 -0.39
C ALA A 60 7.08 -2.92 -0.30
N GLN A 61 7.54 -2.35 -1.42
CA GLN A 61 8.76 -1.53 -1.50
C GLN A 61 9.98 -2.31 -0.97
N MET A 62 10.06 -3.57 -1.37
CA MET A 62 11.14 -4.50 -1.04
C MET A 62 11.87 -4.87 -2.32
N ASP A 63 13.18 -5.04 -2.22
CA ASP A 63 14.03 -5.43 -3.33
C ASP A 63 13.83 -6.91 -3.68
N LYS A 64 14.46 -7.35 -4.78
CA LYS A 64 14.41 -8.74 -5.25
C LYS A 64 14.82 -9.77 -4.18
N HIS A 65 15.58 -9.35 -3.17
CA HIS A 65 16.04 -10.17 -2.04
C HIS A 65 15.17 -10.05 -0.78
N GLY A 66 14.05 -9.33 -0.83
CA GLY A 66 13.19 -9.10 0.35
C GLY A 66 13.80 -8.13 1.37
N LEU A 67 14.89 -7.44 1.02
CA LEU A 67 15.42 -6.36 1.84
C LEU A 67 14.69 -5.07 1.50
N SER A 68 14.39 -4.24 2.51
CA SER A 68 13.88 -2.92 2.21
C SER A 68 14.99 -2.01 1.73
N ASP A 69 14.72 -1.29 0.65
CA ASP A 69 15.60 -0.24 0.10
C ASP A 69 15.55 1.08 0.91
N ARG A 70 14.98 1.00 2.12
CA ARG A 70 14.88 2.08 3.09
C ARG A 70 16.09 2.05 4.00
N VAL A 71 16.68 3.21 4.22
CA VAL A 71 17.70 3.42 5.25
C VAL A 71 17.15 4.42 6.25
N THR A 72 17.00 3.97 7.49
CA THR A 72 16.56 4.79 8.62
C THR A 72 17.70 5.03 9.59
N THR A 73 17.71 6.21 10.19
CA THR A 73 18.54 6.49 11.36
C THR A 73 17.66 7.17 12.41
N GLY A 74 17.97 6.97 13.69
CA GLY A 74 17.30 7.66 14.77
C GLY A 74 17.77 7.14 16.12
N VAL A 75 17.66 7.99 17.14
CA VAL A 75 18.02 7.64 18.51
C VAL A 75 16.77 7.73 19.36
N LEU A 76 16.43 6.64 20.05
CA LEU A 76 15.36 6.64 21.05
C LEU A 76 15.80 7.51 22.23
N SER A 77 15.01 8.54 22.50
CA SER A 77 15.27 9.54 23.55
C SER A 77 14.24 9.50 24.67
N SER A 78 13.14 8.76 24.50
CA SER A 78 12.20 8.44 25.57
C SER A 78 12.70 7.28 26.43
N MET A 79 12.18 7.16 27.65
CA MET A 79 12.49 6.03 28.52
C MET A 79 11.91 4.73 27.95
N GLU A 80 12.61 3.61 28.13
CA GLU A 80 12.18 2.30 27.61
C GLU A 80 10.81 1.88 28.14
N SER A 81 10.47 2.18 29.40
CA SER A 81 9.15 1.84 29.97
C SER A 81 8.05 2.86 29.64
N SER A 82 8.36 3.91 28.88
CA SER A 82 7.40 4.95 28.54
C SER A 82 6.37 4.46 27.54
N ARG A 83 5.16 5.04 27.58
CA ARG A 83 4.16 4.86 26.51
C ARG A 83 4.31 5.90 25.40
N ASP A 84 5.10 6.94 25.66
CA ASP A 84 5.47 7.95 24.68
C ASP A 84 6.73 7.52 23.94
N VAL A 85 6.73 7.68 22.62
CA VAL A 85 7.85 7.35 21.75
C VAL A 85 8.46 8.64 21.22
N LYS A 86 9.75 8.86 21.52
CA LYS A 86 10.48 10.01 21.01
C LYS A 86 11.79 9.60 20.36
N VAL A 87 11.86 9.76 19.05
CA VAL A 87 13.06 9.47 18.25
C VAL A 87 13.67 10.78 17.76
N THR A 88 14.89 11.07 18.19
CA THR A 88 15.67 12.23 17.74
C THR A 88 16.60 11.85 16.59
N SER A 89 16.96 12.83 15.77
CA SER A 89 17.79 12.62 14.56
C SER A 89 17.24 11.55 13.62
N ALA A 90 15.91 11.52 13.51
CA ALA A 90 15.19 10.66 12.60
C ALA A 90 15.47 11.10 11.15
N SER A 91 16.12 10.22 10.38
CA SER A 91 16.29 10.40 8.94
C SER A 91 15.79 9.17 8.20
N LEU A 92 15.25 9.38 7.00
CA LEU A 92 14.73 8.33 6.13
C LEU A 92 15.19 8.60 4.70
N VAL A 93 15.91 7.65 4.14
CA VAL A 93 16.29 7.60 2.73
C VAL A 93 15.61 6.41 2.09
N PHE A 94 15.06 6.57 0.90
CA PHE A 94 14.44 5.49 0.14
C PHE A 94 14.86 5.59 -1.33
N HIS A 95 15.39 4.50 -1.89
CA HIS A 95 15.90 4.48 -3.28
C HIS A 95 16.85 5.66 -3.58
N GLY A 96 17.74 5.98 -2.63
CA GLY A 96 18.67 7.11 -2.76
C GLY A 96 18.06 8.52 -2.63
N LYS A 97 16.73 8.64 -2.48
CA LYS A 97 16.06 9.92 -2.23
C LYS A 97 15.89 10.14 -0.72
N VAL A 98 16.37 11.28 -0.23
CA VAL A 98 16.14 11.69 1.15
C VAL A 98 14.68 12.14 1.29
N LEU A 99 13.92 11.46 2.16
CA LEU A 99 12.52 11.77 2.46
C LEU A 99 12.39 12.57 3.75
N ILE A 100 13.22 12.27 4.75
CA ILE A 100 13.27 12.94 6.05
C ILE A 100 14.73 13.12 6.43
N THR A 101 15.08 14.29 6.95
CA THR A 101 16.44 14.63 7.37
C THR A 101 16.42 15.16 8.79
N ASP A 102 17.20 14.53 9.69
CA ASP A 102 17.51 14.99 11.06
C ASP A 102 16.31 15.60 11.81
N SER A 103 15.17 14.91 11.74
CA SER A 103 13.91 15.37 12.33
C SER A 103 13.66 14.72 13.69
N THR A 104 12.77 15.30 14.49
CA THR A 104 12.31 14.66 15.73
C THR A 104 10.92 14.07 15.52
N LEU A 105 10.80 12.76 15.69
CA LEU A 105 9.52 12.05 15.68
C LEU A 105 9.05 11.86 17.12
N GLU A 106 7.95 12.51 17.50
CA GLU A 106 7.38 12.44 18.85
C GLU A 106 5.91 11.98 18.79
N LEU A 107 5.67 10.76 19.27
CA LEU A 107 4.38 10.11 19.34
C LEU A 107 3.99 9.97 20.81
N ASN A 108 3.09 10.83 21.28
CA ASN A 108 2.61 10.81 22.65
C ASN A 108 1.35 9.94 22.75
N PHE A 109 1.26 9.17 23.83
CA PHE A 109 0.16 8.27 24.10
C PHE A 109 -1.19 9.03 24.12
N GLY A 110 -2.21 8.42 23.52
CA GLY A 110 -3.56 9.00 23.44
C GLY A 110 -3.72 10.10 22.39
N ARG A 111 -2.68 10.42 21.61
CA ARG A 111 -2.78 11.40 20.51
C ARG A 111 -3.05 10.73 19.17
N ARG A 112 -3.72 11.47 18.29
CA ARG A 112 -3.98 11.10 16.90
C ARG A 112 -3.26 12.08 15.98
N TYR A 113 -2.47 11.53 15.06
CA TYR A 113 -1.64 12.30 14.14
C TYR A 113 -2.11 12.11 12.71
N GLY A 114 -2.06 13.17 11.91
CA GLY A 114 -2.32 13.12 10.47
C GLY A 114 -1.05 13.48 9.72
N LEU A 115 -0.67 12.66 8.74
CA LEU A 115 0.49 12.93 7.90
C LEU A 115 0.04 13.62 6.61
N LEU A 116 0.45 14.86 6.42
CA LEU A 116 0.06 15.72 5.30
C LEU A 116 1.26 15.97 4.38
N GLY A 117 0.99 16.10 3.09
CA GLY A 117 2.00 16.34 2.06
C GLY A 117 1.52 15.93 0.68
N GLU A 118 2.28 16.25 -0.36
CA GLU A 118 1.96 15.87 -1.73
C GLU A 118 2.02 14.35 -1.95
N ASN A 119 1.42 13.86 -3.02
CA ASN A 119 1.56 12.45 -3.37
C ASN A 119 3.02 12.18 -3.79
N GLY A 120 3.61 11.10 -3.27
CA GLY A 120 5.01 10.76 -3.53
C GLY A 120 6.04 11.48 -2.65
N CYS A 121 5.64 12.25 -1.64
CA CYS A 121 6.59 12.85 -0.67
C CYS A 121 7.15 11.84 0.36
N GLY A 122 6.67 10.59 0.37
CA GLY A 122 7.18 9.55 1.27
C GLY A 122 6.28 9.21 2.46
N LYS A 123 5.04 9.70 2.50
CA LYS A 123 4.08 9.43 3.60
C LYS A 123 3.93 7.94 3.93
N SER A 124 3.54 7.15 2.93
CA SER A 124 3.37 5.70 3.11
C SER A 124 4.70 5.01 3.43
N THR A 125 5.81 5.52 2.92
CA THR A 125 7.16 5.00 3.20
C THR A 125 7.55 5.22 4.65
N LEU A 126 7.24 6.40 5.23
CA LEU A 126 7.43 6.66 6.66
C LEU A 126 6.57 5.73 7.52
N LEU A 127 5.29 5.55 7.18
CA LEU A 127 4.40 4.66 7.92
C LEU A 127 4.89 3.21 7.88
N LYS A 128 5.40 2.74 6.74
CA LYS A 128 6.02 1.42 6.60
C LYS A 128 7.29 1.29 7.44
N ALA A 129 8.17 2.29 7.41
CA ALA A 129 9.39 2.29 8.24
C ALA A 129 9.07 2.16 9.74
N ILE A 130 8.04 2.88 10.22
CA ILE A 130 7.55 2.77 11.60
C ILE A 130 6.99 1.36 11.85
N ALA A 131 6.14 0.85 10.95
CA ALA A 131 5.50 -0.46 11.08
C ALA A 131 6.49 -1.62 11.13
N HIS A 132 7.55 -1.56 10.33
CA HIS A 132 8.62 -2.56 10.29
C HIS A 132 9.66 -2.38 11.41
N ARG A 133 9.41 -1.51 12.40
CA ARG A 133 10.35 -1.20 13.49
C ARG A 133 11.75 -0.78 13.00
N GLU A 134 11.83 -0.11 11.85
CA GLU A 134 13.09 0.45 11.33
C GLU A 134 13.56 1.66 12.15
N TYR A 135 12.67 2.22 12.97
CA TYR A 135 13.01 3.15 14.04
C TYR A 135 13.05 2.41 15.39
N PRO A 136 13.89 2.85 16.35
CA PRO A 136 13.99 2.23 17.66
C PRO A 136 12.72 2.53 18.46
N ILE A 137 11.71 1.68 18.34
CA ILE A 137 10.45 1.75 19.07
C ILE A 137 10.48 0.65 20.14
N PRO A 138 10.17 0.98 21.42
CA PRO A 138 10.18 0.03 22.50
C PRO A 138 9.40 -1.26 22.22
N GLU A 139 9.87 -2.38 22.76
CA GLU A 139 9.31 -3.71 22.47
C GLU A 139 7.89 -3.91 23.01
N HIS A 140 7.57 -3.28 24.14
CA HIS A 140 6.25 -3.36 24.76
C HIS A 140 5.15 -2.58 24.01
N ILE A 141 5.51 -1.87 22.93
CA ILE A 141 4.57 -1.14 22.08
C ILE A 141 4.33 -1.95 20.81
N ASP A 142 3.14 -2.52 20.67
CA ASP A 142 2.73 -3.19 19.44
C ASP A 142 2.38 -2.15 18.35
N ILE A 143 2.77 -2.44 17.11
CA ILE A 143 2.53 -1.57 15.95
C ILE A 143 1.73 -2.35 14.92
N TYR A 144 0.58 -1.82 14.51
CA TYR A 144 -0.27 -2.40 13.49
C TYR A 144 -0.39 -1.42 12.31
N LEU A 145 -0.05 -1.89 11.11
CA LEU A 145 -0.21 -1.12 9.88
C LEU A 145 -1.33 -1.72 9.03
N LEU A 146 -2.40 -0.97 8.87
CA LEU A 146 -3.46 -1.30 7.91
C LEU A 146 -3.11 -0.68 6.56
N ASN A 147 -2.59 -1.50 5.64
CA ASN A 147 -2.24 -1.05 4.29
C ASN A 147 -3.42 -1.18 3.31
N GLU A 148 -4.21 -2.24 3.45
CA GLU A 148 -5.30 -2.58 2.55
C GLU A 148 -6.57 -2.93 3.32
N GLY A 149 -7.72 -2.65 2.72
CA GLY A 149 -9.01 -3.05 3.28
C GLY A 149 -9.27 -4.54 3.10
N ALA A 150 -10.06 -5.13 3.99
CA ALA A 150 -10.52 -6.50 3.81
C ALA A 150 -11.31 -6.64 2.49
N PRO A 151 -11.12 -7.73 1.74
CA PRO A 151 -11.90 -8.01 0.55
C PRO A 151 -13.40 -8.11 0.89
N PRO A 152 -14.29 -7.80 -0.06
CA PRO A 152 -15.72 -7.93 0.15
C PRO A 152 -16.05 -9.39 0.47
N THR A 153 -16.83 -9.58 1.54
CA THR A 153 -17.24 -10.90 2.02
C THR A 153 -18.69 -10.83 2.46
N GLU A 154 -19.40 -11.96 2.32
CA GLU A 154 -20.76 -12.15 2.86
C GLU A 154 -20.73 -12.61 4.32
N LEU A 155 -19.54 -12.93 4.87
CA LEU A 155 -19.36 -13.33 6.26
C LEU A 155 -19.52 -12.13 7.20
N GLY A 156 -19.95 -12.40 8.44
CA GLY A 156 -19.89 -11.38 9.49
C GLY A 156 -18.45 -10.96 9.79
N ALA A 157 -18.22 -9.73 10.24
CA ALA A 157 -16.86 -9.22 10.48
C ALA A 157 -16.03 -10.12 11.42
N LEU A 158 -16.63 -10.60 12.51
CA LEU A 158 -15.95 -11.49 13.45
C LEU A 158 -15.67 -12.87 12.84
N GLU A 159 -16.64 -13.43 12.12
CA GLU A 159 -16.48 -14.71 11.43
C GLU A 159 -15.39 -14.64 10.36
N TRP A 160 -15.33 -13.53 9.61
CA TRP A 160 -14.27 -13.29 8.63
C TRP A 160 -12.89 -13.24 9.30
N VAL A 161 -12.74 -12.50 10.41
CA VAL A 161 -11.47 -12.40 11.14
C VAL A 161 -11.02 -13.77 11.67
N VAL A 162 -11.95 -14.53 12.26
CA VAL A 162 -11.63 -15.87 12.78
C VAL A 162 -11.26 -16.84 11.65
N THR A 163 -12.05 -16.84 10.58
CA THR A 163 -11.81 -17.71 9.41
C THR A 163 -10.48 -17.38 8.74
N GLU A 164 -10.17 -16.08 8.58
CA GLU A 164 -8.89 -15.67 7.99
C GLU A 164 -7.72 -16.03 8.91
N ALA A 165 -7.84 -15.87 10.23
CA ALA A 165 -6.81 -16.29 11.17
C ALA A 165 -6.53 -17.81 11.09
N GLN A 166 -7.58 -18.63 11.00
CA GLN A 166 -7.45 -20.08 10.80
C GLN A 166 -6.78 -20.42 9.47
N ASN A 167 -7.20 -19.79 8.38
CA ASN A 167 -6.58 -19.99 7.07
C ASN A 167 -5.10 -19.61 7.05
N GLN A 168 -4.70 -18.58 7.81
CA GLN A 168 -3.29 -18.18 7.93
C GLN A 168 -2.48 -19.23 8.69
N LEU A 169 -3.01 -19.79 9.78
CA LEU A 169 -2.37 -20.91 10.49
C LEU A 169 -2.20 -22.13 9.57
N ASP A 170 -3.25 -22.53 8.86
CA ASP A 170 -3.20 -23.65 7.91
C ASP A 170 -2.16 -23.43 6.80
N ARG A 171 -1.98 -22.18 6.34
CA ARG A 171 -0.94 -21.83 5.35
C ARG A 171 0.46 -21.93 5.96
N MET A 172 0.65 -21.41 7.18
CA MET A 172 1.94 -21.49 7.87
C MET A 172 2.34 -22.94 8.15
N GLU A 173 1.40 -23.78 8.61
CA GLU A 173 1.65 -25.21 8.83
C GLU A 173 2.10 -25.91 7.55
N LYS A 174 1.42 -25.67 6.42
CA LYS A 174 1.84 -26.22 5.12
C LYS A 174 3.23 -25.73 4.70
N GLN A 175 3.53 -24.45 4.90
CA GLN A 175 4.87 -23.92 4.61
C GLN A 175 5.93 -24.59 5.50
N ALA A 176 5.62 -24.89 6.76
CA ALA A 176 6.51 -25.63 7.65
C ALA A 176 6.75 -27.05 7.13
N GLU A 177 5.70 -27.76 6.72
CA GLU A 177 5.80 -29.10 6.12
C GLU A 177 6.68 -29.07 4.85
N ASP A 178 6.44 -28.13 3.93
CA ASP A 178 7.21 -27.98 2.70
C ASP A 178 8.70 -27.72 2.99
N ILE A 179 9.01 -26.82 3.93
CA ILE A 179 10.39 -26.52 4.33
C ILE A 179 11.05 -27.74 4.98
N LEU A 180 10.32 -28.47 5.81
CA LEU A 180 10.81 -29.68 6.47
C LEU A 180 11.14 -30.78 5.44
N GLU A 181 10.34 -30.93 4.39
CA GLU A 181 10.59 -31.87 3.30
C GLU A 181 11.78 -31.46 2.41
N GLU A 182 11.90 -30.18 2.06
CA GLU A 182 12.94 -29.69 1.14
C GLU A 182 14.30 -29.45 1.79
N GLN A 183 14.32 -28.85 2.98
CA GLN A 183 15.53 -28.36 3.64
C GLN A 183 15.88 -29.15 4.91
N GLY A 184 14.97 -29.99 5.38
CA GLY A 184 15.15 -30.79 6.59
C GLY A 184 14.83 -30.03 7.89
N PRO A 185 14.90 -30.73 9.04
CA PRO A 185 14.47 -30.20 10.34
C PRO A 185 15.37 -29.10 10.90
N ASP A 186 16.60 -28.98 10.41
CA ASP A 186 17.58 -28.01 10.91
C ASP A 186 17.58 -26.69 10.10
N SER A 187 16.54 -26.42 9.31
CA SER A 187 16.44 -25.17 8.56
C SER A 187 16.17 -23.99 9.50
N PRO A 188 16.99 -22.93 9.49
CA PRO A 188 16.78 -21.74 10.31
C PRO A 188 15.43 -21.05 10.07
N ILE A 189 14.90 -21.18 8.85
CA ILE A 189 13.60 -20.60 8.45
C ILE A 189 12.45 -21.34 9.15
N LEU A 190 12.64 -22.64 9.44
CA LEU A 190 11.65 -23.46 10.12
C LEU A 190 11.53 -23.08 11.59
N GLU A 191 12.66 -22.81 12.26
CA GLU A 191 12.69 -22.32 13.65
C GLU A 191 11.95 -20.98 13.78
N ASP A 192 12.25 -20.01 12.92
CA ASP A 192 11.58 -18.70 12.91
C ASP A 192 10.05 -18.84 12.72
N LEU A 193 9.62 -19.77 11.85
CA LEU A 193 8.21 -19.96 11.55
C LEU A 193 7.45 -20.60 12.73
N TYR A 194 8.09 -21.52 13.47
CA TYR A 194 7.52 -22.09 14.69
C TYR A 194 7.38 -21.06 15.81
N ASP A 195 8.35 -20.16 15.99
CA ASP A 195 8.29 -19.10 16.99
C ASP A 195 7.11 -18.15 16.74
N VAL A 196 6.87 -17.78 15.48
CA VAL A 196 5.73 -16.93 15.09
C VAL A 196 4.40 -17.64 15.33
N SER A 197 4.30 -18.93 15.00
CA SER A 197 3.10 -19.74 15.26
C SER A 197 2.81 -19.85 16.76
N TYR A 198 3.86 -20.05 17.57
CA TYR A 198 3.73 -20.13 19.03
C TYR A 198 3.20 -18.82 19.65
N LEU A 199 3.71 -17.68 19.17
CA LEU A 199 3.24 -16.35 19.57
C LEU A 199 1.76 -16.12 19.23
N PHE A 200 1.31 -16.59 18.07
CA PHE A 200 -0.08 -16.46 17.64
C PHE A 200 -1.04 -17.34 18.45
N SER A 201 -0.56 -18.49 18.93
CA SER A 201 -1.36 -19.41 19.75
C SER A 201 -1.45 -19.01 21.22
N HIS A 202 -0.54 -18.17 21.74
CA HIS A 202 -0.43 -17.85 23.17
C HIS A 202 -0.70 -16.37 23.52
N ARG A 203 -1.15 -15.55 22.57
CA ARG A 203 -1.66 -14.18 22.81
C ARG A 203 -3.17 -14.12 22.59
#